data_AF-A0A7S2QNY9-F1
#
_entry.id   AF-A0A7S2QNY9-F1
#
_cell.length_a   1.000
_cell.length_b   1.000
_cell.length_c   1.000
_cell.angle_alpha   90.00
_cell.angle_beta   90.00
_cell.angle_gamma   90.00
#
_symmetry.space_group_name_H-M   'P 1'
#
loop_
_entity.id
_entity.type
_entity.pdbx_description
1 polymer ?
#
loop_
_entity_poly.entity_id
_entity_poly.type
_entity_poly.pdbx_seq_one_letter_code
_entity_poly.pdbx_strand_id
1 'polypeptide(L)'
;RPAPCDGGDLQDYQLTGLSYVPPPPADSTASLEALLGTALPKKPRSWATGAPQGVDPLFGQAHSPRIEGPSCARPGEPVNKVYVQFSNDLEGFLPYTLVISETEGLEFASLTRTPDFALSPASILRIGRVDAETLLRDAFFASLSRSILERPELWPGACVDATSAVPPAALEERVRPPYNAIVQLSVRRPLAEGGQVLVFVAVQSDGLAAELTQSC
;
A
#
# COMPACT_ATOMS: atom_id res chain seq x y z
N ARG A 1 -60.83 -28.93 11.63
CA ARG A 1 -61.59 -28.30 12.75
C ARG A 1 -60.93 -28.74 14.05
N PRO A 2 -60.64 -27.86 15.03
CA PRO A 2 -59.92 -26.56 15.07
C PRO A 2 -58.52 -26.71 15.75
N ALA A 3 -57.45 -25.89 15.59
CA ALA A 3 -57.18 -24.45 15.87
C ALA A 3 -57.25 -24.07 17.37
N PRO A 4 -56.62 -22.99 17.90
CA PRO A 4 -55.48 -22.13 17.48
C PRO A 4 -54.53 -21.71 18.65
N CYS A 5 -53.56 -20.80 18.41
CA CYS A 5 -53.12 -19.64 19.23
C CYS A 5 -51.97 -18.95 18.44
N ASP A 6 -52.14 -17.80 17.77
CA ASP A 6 -52.26 -16.42 18.31
C ASP A 6 -50.97 -15.98 19.02
N GLY A 7 -50.27 -14.88 18.72
CA GLY A 7 -50.49 -13.71 17.86
C GLY A 7 -49.24 -12.81 17.99
N GLY A 8 -49.08 -11.82 17.11
CA GLY A 8 -47.98 -10.86 17.23
C GLY A 8 -47.74 -10.01 15.98
N ASP A 9 -48.52 -8.95 15.84
CA ASP A 9 -48.29 -7.77 14.99
C ASP A 9 -46.83 -7.29 14.99
N LEU A 10 -46.31 -6.92 13.81
CA LEU A 10 -45.46 -5.72 13.69
C LEU A 10 -45.24 -5.30 12.22
N GLN A 11 -46.06 -4.35 11.83
CA GLN A 11 -45.73 -3.14 11.08
C GLN A 11 -45.29 -3.24 9.61
N ASP A 12 -46.23 -2.82 8.76
CA ASP A 12 -46.01 -2.00 7.58
C ASP A 12 -44.84 -1.02 7.75
N TYR A 13 -43.69 -1.35 7.16
CA TYR A 13 -42.74 -0.33 6.72
C TYR A 13 -42.97 -0.08 5.24
N GLN A 14 -43.88 0.86 4.98
CA GLN A 14 -43.87 1.63 3.75
C GLN A 14 -42.46 2.18 3.55
N LEU A 15 -41.72 1.65 2.58
CA LEU A 15 -40.59 2.38 2.01
C LEU A 15 -41.18 3.55 1.22
N THR A 16 -41.37 4.66 1.92
CA THR A 16 -41.58 5.97 1.33
C THR A 16 -40.44 6.22 0.36
N GLY A 17 -40.78 6.30 -0.92
CA GLY A 17 -39.85 6.55 -2.00
C GLY A 17 -38.98 7.76 -1.69
N LEU A 18 -37.67 7.58 -1.79
CA LEU A 18 -36.74 8.69 -1.89
C LEU A 18 -36.99 9.36 -3.25
N SER A 19 -37.98 10.24 -3.25
CA SER A 19 -38.32 11.12 -4.38
C SER A 19 -37.11 12.00 -4.65
N TYR A 20 -36.35 11.64 -5.67
CA TYR A 20 -35.25 12.43 -6.18
C TYR A 20 -35.80 13.77 -6.69
N VAL A 21 -35.49 14.86 -6.00
CA VAL A 21 -35.74 16.22 -6.50
C VAL A 21 -34.51 16.62 -7.31
N PRO A 22 -34.59 16.72 -8.65
CA PRO A 22 -33.47 17.20 -9.44
C PRO A 22 -33.17 18.67 -9.09
N PRO A 23 -31.89 19.08 -9.05
CA PRO A 23 -31.55 20.48 -8.89
C PRO A 23 -32.12 21.31 -10.05
N PRO A 24 -32.56 22.56 -9.80
CA PRO A 24 -33.08 23.43 -10.84
C PRO A 24 -32.01 23.67 -11.92
N PRO A 25 -32.42 23.84 -13.19
CA PRO A 25 -31.49 24.11 -14.28
C PRO A 25 -30.74 25.42 -14.01
N ALA A 26 -29.44 25.40 -14.27
CA ALA A 26 -28.53 26.52 -14.06
C ALA A 26 -28.74 27.62 -15.12
N ASP A 27 -29.82 28.38 -14.97
CA ASP A 27 -30.01 29.65 -15.65
C ASP A 27 -30.32 30.71 -14.61
N SER A 28 -29.27 31.38 -14.12
CA SER A 28 -29.32 32.76 -13.58
C SER A 28 -27.92 33.17 -13.16
N THR A 29 -27.25 33.89 -14.04
CA THR A 29 -26.09 34.73 -13.74
C THR A 29 -26.50 35.84 -12.78
N ALA A 30 -26.51 35.54 -11.48
CA ALA A 30 -26.62 36.52 -10.42
C ALA A 30 -25.45 36.31 -9.46
N SER A 31 -24.60 37.34 -9.41
CA SER A 31 -23.33 37.38 -8.70
C SER A 31 -23.45 36.92 -7.23
N LEU A 32 -22.95 35.72 -6.97
CA LEU A 32 -22.83 35.11 -5.64
C LEU A 32 -21.59 35.64 -4.88
N GLU A 33 -20.80 36.53 -5.49
CA GLU A 33 -19.59 37.11 -4.91
C GLU A 33 -19.87 38.22 -3.88
N ALA A 34 -21.13 38.66 -3.73
CA ALA A 34 -21.51 39.74 -2.82
C ALA A 34 -21.98 39.27 -1.42
N LEU A 35 -22.15 37.97 -1.17
CA LEU A 35 -22.73 37.45 0.10
C LEU A 35 -21.81 36.52 0.90
N LEU A 36 -20.66 36.13 0.36
CA LEU A 36 -19.67 35.29 1.05
C LEU A 36 -18.32 35.98 0.96
N GLY A 37 -17.99 36.80 1.97
CA GLY A 37 -16.74 37.55 2.11
C GLY A 37 -15.51 36.67 2.34
N THR A 38 -15.37 35.58 1.61
CA THR A 38 -14.27 34.61 1.67
C THR A 38 -13.97 34.13 0.27
N ALA A 39 -12.77 34.43 -0.23
CA ALA A 39 -12.33 34.02 -1.56
C ALA A 39 -12.33 32.49 -1.71
N LEU A 40 -13.11 31.98 -2.65
CA LEU A 40 -13.10 30.57 -3.06
C LEU A 40 -11.78 30.23 -3.78
N PRO A 41 -11.17 29.06 -3.54
CA PRO A 41 -9.97 28.63 -4.23
C PRO A 41 -10.23 28.38 -5.72
N LYS A 42 -9.32 28.90 -6.56
CA LYS A 42 -9.39 28.80 -8.02
C LYS A 42 -9.31 27.35 -8.50
N LYS A 43 -10.25 26.98 -9.36
CA LYS A 43 -10.31 25.73 -10.13
C LYS A 43 -8.97 25.45 -10.84
N PRO A 44 -8.35 24.25 -10.71
CA PRO A 44 -7.17 23.93 -11.49
C PRO A 44 -7.52 23.79 -12.97
N ARG A 45 -6.62 24.33 -13.79
CA ARG A 45 -6.69 24.43 -15.25
C ARG A 45 -6.69 23.04 -15.87
N SER A 46 -7.66 22.78 -16.76
CA SER A 46 -7.69 21.60 -17.62
C SER A 46 -6.38 21.46 -18.40
N TRP A 47 -5.70 20.32 -18.27
CA TRP A 47 -4.55 19.99 -19.09
C TRP A 47 -5.01 19.69 -20.52
N ALA A 48 -4.82 20.65 -21.42
CA ALA A 48 -4.87 20.44 -22.85
C ALA A 48 -3.56 19.79 -23.31
N THR A 49 -3.72 18.73 -24.10
CA THR A 49 -2.71 17.94 -24.80
C THR A 49 -1.94 18.80 -25.81
N GLY A 50 -0.61 18.63 -25.90
CA GLY A 50 0.14 18.91 -27.15
C GLY A 50 1.44 19.74 -27.07
N ALA A 51 2.55 19.07 -26.72
CA ALA A 51 3.89 19.16 -27.35
C ALA A 51 4.66 20.53 -27.38
N PRO A 52 5.97 20.57 -27.76
CA PRO A 52 7.04 20.98 -26.84
C PRO A 52 7.80 22.24 -27.28
N GLN A 53 8.39 22.98 -26.33
CA GLN A 53 9.77 23.52 -26.41
C GLN A 53 10.03 24.57 -25.31
N GLY A 54 11.14 24.36 -24.60
CA GLY A 54 12.14 25.40 -24.37
C GLY A 54 11.87 26.44 -23.28
N VAL A 55 12.91 26.62 -22.46
CA VAL A 55 13.24 27.72 -21.54
C VAL A 55 12.51 27.79 -20.17
N ASP A 56 13.25 27.34 -19.15
CA ASP A 56 13.24 27.83 -17.76
C ASP A 56 13.32 29.38 -17.70
N PRO A 57 12.95 30.08 -16.60
CA PRO A 57 12.99 29.59 -15.22
C PRO A 57 11.87 30.06 -14.25
N LEU A 58 11.92 29.51 -13.03
CA LEU A 58 11.44 30.04 -11.74
C LEU A 58 9.97 29.82 -11.33
N PHE A 59 9.84 29.12 -10.19
CA PHE A 59 8.70 28.86 -9.30
C PHE A 59 7.77 27.68 -9.61
N GLY A 60 7.78 26.70 -8.70
CA GLY A 60 6.65 25.80 -8.47
C GLY A 60 6.94 24.30 -8.36
N GLN A 61 8.17 23.87 -8.02
CA GLN A 61 8.41 22.47 -7.67
C GLN A 61 7.76 22.21 -6.30
N ALA A 62 6.57 21.61 -6.30
CA ALA A 62 6.03 20.97 -5.11
C ALA A 62 7.10 19.96 -4.63
N HIS A 63 7.68 20.24 -3.47
CA HIS A 63 8.68 19.37 -2.87
C HIS A 63 7.93 18.12 -2.37
N SER A 64 7.88 17.06 -3.18
CA SER A 64 8.01 15.73 -2.59
C SER A 64 9.35 15.75 -1.85
N PRO A 65 9.44 15.25 -0.60
CA PRO A 65 10.71 15.18 0.08
C PRO A 65 11.65 14.40 -0.82
N ARG A 66 12.66 15.09 -1.37
CA ARG A 66 13.73 14.41 -2.08
C ARG A 66 14.39 13.53 -1.04
N ILE A 67 14.15 12.24 -1.14
CA ILE A 67 14.91 11.20 -0.47
C ILE A 67 16.35 11.34 -0.99
N GLU A 68 17.13 12.21 -0.37
CA GLU A 68 18.53 12.44 -0.72
C GLU A 68 19.37 11.30 -0.15
N GLY A 69 19.54 10.25 -0.95
CA GLY A 69 20.42 9.14 -0.66
C GLY A 69 20.69 8.30 -1.91
N PRO A 70 21.84 7.64 -2.02
CA PRO A 70 22.10 6.72 -3.11
C PRO A 70 21.05 5.60 -3.09
N SER A 71 20.26 5.51 -4.16
CA SER A 71 19.30 4.43 -4.36
C SER A 71 20.02 3.21 -4.95
N CYS A 72 19.72 2.03 -4.44
CA CYS A 72 20.17 0.75 -5.00
C CYS A 72 19.16 0.12 -5.98
N ALA A 73 18.20 0.91 -6.48
CA ALA A 73 17.26 0.49 -7.50
C ALA A 73 17.97 0.01 -8.78
N ARG A 74 17.47 -1.08 -9.38
CA ARG A 74 17.95 -1.52 -10.70
C ARG A 74 17.39 -0.60 -11.79
N PRO A 75 18.06 -0.48 -12.95
CA PRO A 75 17.57 0.34 -14.05
C PRO A 75 16.14 -0.05 -14.46
N GLY A 76 15.23 0.93 -14.46
CA GLY A 76 13.82 0.74 -14.82
C GLY A 76 12.90 0.28 -13.68
N GLU A 77 13.41 0.08 -12.46
CA GLU A 77 12.56 -0.19 -11.30
C GLU A 77 11.81 1.07 -10.82
N PRO A 78 10.56 0.94 -10.35
CA PRO A 78 9.87 2.05 -9.72
C PRO A 78 10.56 2.44 -8.41
N VAL A 79 10.57 3.74 -8.12
CA VAL A 79 11.26 4.35 -6.96
C VAL A 79 10.71 3.91 -5.60
N ASN A 80 9.46 3.43 -5.59
CA ASN A 80 8.77 2.95 -4.41
C ASN A 80 8.66 1.42 -4.39
N LYS A 81 9.43 0.72 -5.22
CA LYS A 81 9.49 -0.74 -5.16
C LYS A 81 10.21 -1.17 -3.88
N VAL A 82 9.58 -2.10 -3.17
CA VAL A 82 10.08 -2.70 -1.94
C VAL A 82 9.97 -4.21 -2.04
N TYR A 83 10.69 -4.93 -1.20
CA TYR A 83 10.46 -6.37 -1.00
C TYR A 83 9.94 -6.60 0.40
N VAL A 84 8.84 -7.34 0.52
CA VAL A 84 8.19 -7.62 1.80
C VAL A 84 8.23 -9.11 2.12
N GLN A 85 8.56 -9.45 3.36
CA GLN A 85 8.48 -10.80 3.90
C GLN A 85 7.72 -10.77 5.23
N PHE A 86 6.79 -11.71 5.42
CA PHE A 86 6.17 -11.92 6.72
C PHE A 86 6.87 -13.09 7.44
N SER A 87 7.05 -12.95 8.74
CA SER A 87 7.64 -14.00 9.59
C SER A 87 6.81 -15.28 9.69
N ASN A 88 5.55 -15.24 9.26
CA ASN A 88 4.62 -16.36 9.35
C ASN A 88 4.22 -16.95 8.00
N ASP A 89 4.63 -16.32 6.90
CA ASP A 89 4.49 -16.92 5.58
C ASP A 89 5.85 -17.51 5.17
N LEU A 90 5.80 -18.71 4.60
CA LEU A 90 7.01 -19.35 4.07
C LEU A 90 7.21 -18.97 2.61
N GLU A 91 6.78 -17.76 2.22
CA GLU A 91 6.88 -17.27 0.84
C GLU A 91 8.19 -16.50 0.63
N GLY A 92 8.74 -15.91 1.67
CA GLY A 92 9.95 -15.09 1.58
C GLY A 92 9.68 -13.69 1.08
N PHE A 93 10.74 -13.00 0.68
CA PHE A 93 10.65 -11.65 0.14
C PHE A 93 9.96 -11.63 -1.23
N LEU A 94 8.92 -10.82 -1.31
CA LEU A 94 8.09 -10.64 -2.49
C LEU A 94 8.06 -9.16 -2.89
N PRO A 95 8.08 -8.83 -4.19
CA PRO A 95 8.15 -7.44 -4.63
C PRO A 95 6.77 -6.77 -4.60
N TYR A 96 6.73 -5.58 -4.02
CA TYR A 96 5.56 -4.70 -3.94
C TYR A 96 5.96 -3.27 -4.33
N THR A 97 4.97 -2.44 -4.70
CA THR A 97 5.09 -0.99 -4.62
C THR A 97 4.46 -0.50 -3.33
N LEU A 98 5.16 0.39 -2.65
CA LEU A 98 4.74 0.98 -1.37
C LEU A 98 4.16 2.38 -1.61
N VAL A 99 3.03 2.66 -0.97
CA VAL A 99 2.50 4.02 -0.80
C VAL A 99 2.35 4.29 0.69
N ILE A 100 2.88 5.42 1.14
CA ILE A 100 2.80 5.87 2.52
C ILE A 100 1.72 6.96 2.59
N SER A 101 0.70 6.74 3.40
CA SER A 101 -0.45 7.62 3.58
C SER A 101 -0.65 7.88 5.07
N GLU A 102 -0.84 9.14 5.46
CA GLU A 102 -1.10 9.49 6.86
C GLU A 102 -2.44 8.92 7.35
N THR A 103 -3.44 8.82 6.48
CA THR A 103 -4.80 8.37 6.84
C THR A 103 -4.98 6.87 6.76
N GLU A 104 -4.39 6.24 5.75
CA GLU A 104 -4.59 4.82 5.44
C GLU A 104 -3.42 3.94 5.91
N GLY A 105 -2.27 4.54 6.24
CA GLY A 105 -1.06 3.85 6.69
C GLY A 105 -0.17 3.44 5.53
N LEU A 106 0.23 2.17 5.53
CA LEU A 106 1.12 1.63 4.50
C LEU A 106 0.32 0.76 3.53
N GLU A 107 0.32 1.11 2.26
CA GLU A 107 -0.35 0.35 1.20
C GLU A 107 0.68 -0.35 0.33
N PHE A 108 0.48 -1.64 0.11
CA PHE A 108 1.37 -2.49 -0.66
C PHE A 108 0.60 -3.09 -1.85
N ALA A 109 0.92 -2.60 -3.05
CA ALA A 109 0.40 -3.15 -4.29
C ALA A 109 1.40 -4.15 -4.88
N SER A 110 0.95 -5.37 -5.12
CA SER A 110 1.79 -6.49 -5.54
C SER A 110 2.32 -6.30 -6.95
N LEU A 111 3.60 -6.63 -7.14
CA LEU A 111 4.20 -6.75 -8.46
C LEU A 111 4.20 -8.21 -8.96
N THR A 112 3.53 -9.12 -8.24
CA THR A 112 3.40 -10.54 -8.59
C THR A 112 1.95 -11.02 -8.45
N ARG A 113 1.72 -12.33 -8.33
CA ARG A 113 0.38 -12.92 -8.17
C ARG A 113 -0.12 -12.91 -6.72
N THR A 114 0.67 -12.40 -5.79
CA THR A 114 0.25 -12.27 -4.38
C THR A 114 -0.73 -11.10 -4.21
N PRO A 115 -1.64 -11.17 -3.25
CA PRO A 115 -2.64 -10.13 -3.06
C PRO A 115 -2.01 -8.82 -2.57
N ASP A 116 -2.67 -7.72 -2.91
CA ASP A 116 -2.43 -6.41 -2.32
C ASP A 116 -2.86 -6.43 -0.85
N PHE A 117 -2.20 -5.62 -0.02
CA PHE A 117 -2.57 -5.48 1.38
C PHE A 117 -2.22 -4.08 1.91
N ALA A 118 -2.82 -3.73 3.05
CA ALA A 118 -2.52 -2.49 3.75
C ALA A 118 -2.28 -2.76 5.24
N LEU A 119 -1.37 -1.99 5.84
CA LEU A 119 -1.10 -1.99 7.26
C LEU A 119 -1.58 -0.68 7.84
N SER A 120 -2.63 -0.75 8.67
CA SER A 120 -3.13 0.43 9.36
C SER A 120 -2.13 0.88 10.43
N PRO A 121 -1.96 2.19 10.68
CA PRO A 121 -1.03 2.68 11.69
C PRO A 121 -1.32 2.10 13.07
N ALA A 122 -2.61 1.94 13.42
CA ALA A 122 -3.04 1.36 14.69
C ALA A 122 -2.66 -0.12 14.88
N SER A 123 -2.32 -0.83 13.80
CA SER A 123 -1.85 -2.22 13.87
C SER A 123 -0.35 -2.33 14.10
N ILE A 124 0.43 -1.27 13.86
CA ILE A 124 1.88 -1.26 13.98
C ILE A 124 2.25 -0.99 15.45
N LEU A 125 2.84 -1.99 16.11
CA LEU A 125 3.21 -1.91 17.52
C LEU A 125 4.62 -1.36 17.72
N ARG A 126 5.53 -1.71 16.82
CA ARG A 126 6.93 -1.26 16.82
C ARG A 126 7.45 -1.19 15.40
N ILE A 127 8.31 -0.21 15.16
CA ILE A 127 9.06 -0.03 13.94
C ILE A 127 10.53 0.13 14.29
N GLY A 128 11.41 -0.47 13.49
CA GLY A 128 12.84 -0.35 13.70
C GLY A 128 13.61 -0.63 12.42
N ARG A 129 14.69 0.12 12.22
CA ARG A 129 15.63 -0.15 11.14
C ARG A 129 16.54 -1.30 11.52
N VAL A 130 16.73 -2.23 10.59
CA VAL A 130 17.61 -3.38 10.74
C VAL A 130 18.59 -3.39 9.57
N ASP A 131 19.86 -3.63 9.87
CA ASP A 131 20.88 -3.81 8.85
C ASP A 131 20.74 -5.19 8.20
N ALA A 132 20.85 -5.25 6.87
CA ALA A 132 20.66 -6.50 6.12
C ALA A 132 21.62 -7.62 6.56
N GLU A 133 22.90 -7.31 6.79
CA GLU A 133 23.88 -8.32 7.23
C GLU A 133 23.57 -8.82 8.64
N THR A 134 23.02 -7.95 9.49
CA THR A 134 22.55 -8.33 10.83
C THR A 134 21.33 -9.25 10.75
N LEU A 135 20.37 -8.96 9.87
CA LEU A 135 19.18 -9.80 9.65
C LEU A 135 19.58 -11.19 9.13
N LEU A 136 20.49 -11.26 8.14
CA LEU A 136 20.92 -12.54 7.56
C LEU A 136 21.65 -13.44 8.57
N ARG A 137 22.21 -12.88 9.65
CA ARG A 137 22.88 -13.61 10.74
C ARG A 137 21.94 -13.97 11.88
N ASP A 138 20.73 -13.42 11.91
CA ASP A 138 19.76 -13.73 12.93
C ASP A 138 19.30 -15.20 12.82
N ALA A 139 19.26 -15.89 13.95
CA ALA A 139 18.97 -17.32 13.97
C ALA A 139 17.54 -17.63 13.53
N PHE A 140 16.59 -16.76 13.86
CA PHE A 140 15.20 -16.90 13.45
C PHE A 140 15.08 -16.71 11.93
N PHE A 141 15.66 -15.63 11.40
CA PHE A 141 15.66 -15.37 9.96
C PHE A 141 16.38 -16.48 9.17
N ALA A 142 17.53 -16.95 9.64
CA ALA A 142 18.26 -18.05 8.99
C ALA A 142 17.42 -19.35 8.95
N SER A 143 16.64 -19.63 10.00
CA SER A 143 15.71 -20.77 10.04
C SER A 143 14.54 -20.59 9.06
N LEU A 144 13.99 -19.37 8.97
CA LEU A 144 12.93 -19.03 8.02
C LEU A 144 13.41 -19.21 6.58
N SER A 145 14.57 -18.64 6.25
CA SER A 145 15.19 -18.77 4.92
C SER A 145 15.46 -20.22 4.55
N ARG A 146 15.93 -21.05 5.48
CA ARG A 146 16.09 -22.49 5.23
C ARG A 146 14.74 -23.16 4.92
N SER A 147 13.71 -22.85 5.70
CA SER A 147 12.36 -23.40 5.50
C SER A 147 11.78 -23.00 4.14
N ILE A 148 12.06 -21.79 3.67
CA ILE A 148 11.66 -21.32 2.33
C ILE A 148 12.40 -22.10 1.23
N LEU A 149 13.71 -22.33 1.37
CA LEU A 149 14.50 -23.09 0.39
C LEU A 149 14.06 -24.55 0.28
N GLU A 150 13.57 -25.13 1.37
CA GLU A 150 13.09 -26.51 1.41
C GLU A 150 11.75 -26.72 0.69
N ARG A 151 11.11 -25.66 0.16
CA ARG A 151 9.81 -25.72 -0.55
C ARG A 151 9.99 -25.85 -2.06
N PRO A 152 9.78 -27.05 -2.66
CA PRO A 152 10.00 -27.27 -4.08
C PRO A 152 9.05 -26.46 -4.98
N GLU A 153 7.87 -26.10 -4.49
CA GLU A 153 6.88 -25.30 -5.22
C GLU A 153 7.33 -23.86 -5.52
N LEU A 154 8.33 -23.36 -4.78
CA LEU A 154 8.91 -22.03 -4.99
C LEU A 154 10.10 -22.05 -5.97
N TRP A 155 10.54 -23.23 -6.40
CA TRP A 155 11.74 -23.38 -7.21
C TRP A 155 11.46 -23.02 -8.68
N PRO A 156 12.43 -22.40 -9.38
CA PRO A 156 12.30 -22.11 -10.81
C PRO A 156 12.03 -23.40 -11.60
N GLY A 157 10.85 -23.49 -12.22
CA GLY A 157 10.44 -24.66 -13.01
C GLY A 157 9.42 -25.59 -12.34
N ALA A 158 9.06 -25.36 -11.07
CA ALA A 158 7.81 -25.89 -10.54
C ALA A 158 6.65 -25.25 -11.33
N CYS A 159 5.72 -26.06 -11.85
CA CYS A 159 4.72 -25.64 -12.82
C CYS A 159 3.88 -24.43 -12.33
N VAL A 160 4.20 -23.24 -12.83
CA VAL A 160 3.37 -22.04 -12.67
C VAL A 160 3.16 -21.46 -14.07
N ASP A 161 1.90 -21.41 -14.50
CA ASP A 161 1.47 -20.98 -15.83
C ASP A 161 2.21 -19.74 -16.35
N ALA A 162 2.72 -19.83 -17.57
CA ALA A 162 3.64 -18.91 -18.25
C ALA A 162 3.05 -17.52 -18.63
N THR A 163 2.09 -17.00 -17.90
CA THR A 163 1.36 -15.75 -18.22
C THR A 163 1.77 -14.52 -17.39
N SER A 164 2.74 -14.63 -16.48
CA SER A 164 3.24 -13.46 -15.74
C SER A 164 4.47 -12.85 -16.42
N ALA A 165 4.38 -11.57 -16.82
CA ALA A 165 5.46 -10.81 -17.43
C ALA A 165 6.59 -10.39 -16.45
N VAL A 166 6.43 -10.71 -15.16
CA VAL A 166 7.43 -10.47 -14.12
C VAL A 166 8.16 -11.79 -13.86
N PRO A 167 9.49 -11.86 -14.04
CA PRO A 167 10.24 -13.08 -13.75
C PRO A 167 9.92 -13.48 -12.31
N PRO A 168 9.68 -14.79 -12.04
CA PRO A 168 9.51 -15.24 -10.66
C PRO A 168 10.70 -14.70 -9.88
N ALA A 169 10.43 -13.95 -8.79
CA ALA A 169 11.49 -13.48 -7.90
C ALA A 169 12.44 -14.66 -7.70
N ALA A 170 13.69 -14.49 -8.14
CA ALA A 170 14.62 -15.61 -8.15
C ALA A 170 14.62 -16.19 -6.73
N LEU A 171 14.62 -17.50 -6.57
CA LEU A 171 14.55 -18.12 -5.23
C LEU A 171 15.57 -17.50 -4.25
N GLU A 172 16.71 -17.04 -4.77
CA GLU A 172 17.70 -16.24 -4.08
C GLU A 172 17.15 -14.92 -3.49
N GLU A 173 16.39 -14.15 -4.27
CA GLU A 173 15.77 -12.89 -3.84
C GLU A 173 14.72 -13.10 -2.74
N ARG A 174 14.07 -14.27 -2.70
CA ARG A 174 13.10 -14.62 -1.65
C ARG A 174 13.74 -14.80 -0.28
N VAL A 175 15.00 -15.25 -0.23
CA VAL A 175 15.72 -15.48 1.04
C VAL A 175 16.74 -14.41 1.35
N ARG A 176 17.14 -13.63 0.34
CA ARG A 176 18.06 -12.51 0.47
C ARG A 176 17.52 -11.32 -0.35
N PRO A 177 16.92 -10.31 0.29
CA PRO A 177 16.37 -9.19 -0.43
C PRO A 177 17.50 -8.42 -1.15
N PRO A 178 17.24 -7.85 -2.34
CA PRO A 178 18.28 -7.17 -3.12
C PRO A 178 18.68 -5.80 -2.58
N TYR A 179 17.98 -5.29 -1.56
CA TYR A 179 18.23 -3.98 -0.98
C TYR A 179 18.80 -4.09 0.44
N ASN A 180 19.75 -3.21 0.77
CA ASN A 180 20.50 -3.27 2.03
C ASN A 180 19.74 -2.62 3.21
N ALA A 181 18.85 -1.68 2.94
CA ALA A 181 18.08 -1.01 3.98
C ALA A 181 16.83 -1.82 4.27
N ILE A 182 16.66 -2.29 5.51
CA ILE A 182 15.50 -3.07 5.93
C ILE A 182 14.82 -2.38 7.10
N VAL A 183 13.49 -2.28 7.02
CA VAL A 183 12.62 -1.83 8.10
C VAL A 183 11.86 -3.04 8.62
N GLN A 184 11.95 -3.28 9.93
CA GLN A 184 11.21 -4.32 10.63
C GLN A 184 9.99 -3.68 11.30
N LEU A 185 8.81 -4.20 10.98
CA LEU A 185 7.55 -3.84 11.60
C LEU A 185 7.08 -4.99 12.49
N SER A 186 6.63 -4.67 13.69
CA SER A 186 5.90 -5.58 14.55
C SER A 186 4.42 -5.25 14.44
N VAL A 187 3.66 -6.08 13.74
CA VAL A 187 2.24 -5.83 13.46
C VAL A 187 1.36 -6.72 14.31
N ARG A 188 0.31 -6.14 14.91
CA ARG A 188 -0.76 -6.85 15.59
C ARG A 188 -1.71 -7.44 14.57
N ARG A 189 -1.96 -8.76 14.65
CA ARG A 189 -2.96 -9.39 13.80
C ARG A 189 -4.38 -9.14 14.31
N PRO A 190 -5.40 -9.22 13.42
CA PRO A 190 -6.80 -9.17 13.81
C PRO A 190 -7.10 -10.18 14.92
N LEU A 191 -8.06 -9.83 15.78
CA LEU A 191 -8.35 -10.52 17.04
C LEU A 191 -8.62 -12.03 16.89
N ALA A 192 -9.09 -12.46 15.71
CA ALA A 192 -9.40 -13.86 15.40
C ALA A 192 -8.15 -14.76 15.34
N GLU A 193 -6.98 -14.21 15.01
CA GLU A 193 -5.74 -14.98 14.88
C GLU A 193 -4.86 -14.91 16.13
N GLY A 194 -5.12 -13.98 17.05
CA GLY A 194 -4.43 -13.85 18.33
C GLY A 194 -2.91 -13.92 18.20
N GLY A 195 -2.27 -12.89 17.63
CA GLY A 195 -0.82 -12.93 17.48
C GLY A 195 -0.18 -11.62 17.00
N GLN A 196 1.15 -11.62 17.05
CA GLN A 196 2.00 -10.61 16.46
C GLN A 196 2.75 -11.24 15.28
N VAL A 197 2.96 -10.47 14.23
CA VAL A 197 3.78 -10.85 13.08
C VAL A 197 4.89 -9.82 12.88
N LEU A 198 6.10 -10.29 12.63
CA LEU A 198 7.16 -9.44 12.10
C LEU A 198 7.02 -9.34 10.58
N VAL A 199 7.06 -8.12 10.06
CA VAL A 199 7.09 -7.82 8.64
C VAL A 199 8.41 -7.14 8.34
N PHE A 200 9.19 -7.72 7.43
CA PHE A 200 10.45 -7.15 6.97
C PHE A 200 10.23 -6.48 5.63
N VAL A 201 10.55 -5.18 5.54
CA VAL A 201 10.41 -4.38 4.33
C VAL A 201 11.80 -3.93 3.89
N ALA A 202 12.32 -4.55 2.84
CA ALA A 202 13.57 -4.13 2.22
C ALA A 202 13.29 -3.01 1.22
N VAL A 203 13.99 -1.88 1.36
CA VAL A 203 13.73 -0.64 0.63
C VAL A 203 14.95 -0.15 -0.14
N GLN A 204 14.70 0.51 -1.27
CA GLN A 204 15.76 0.94 -2.22
C GLN A 204 16.75 1.96 -1.67
N SER A 205 16.37 2.73 -0.65
CA SER A 205 17.18 3.84 -0.15
C SER A 205 17.00 4.06 1.34
N ASP A 206 18.02 4.64 1.95
CA ASP A 206 18.02 4.99 3.36
C ASP A 206 17.00 6.06 3.72
N GLY A 207 16.71 6.99 2.80
CA GLY A 207 15.68 7.99 3.04
C GLY A 207 14.28 7.40 3.01
N LEU A 208 14.01 6.38 2.17
CA LEU A 208 12.73 5.67 2.20
C LEU A 208 12.58 4.86 3.50
N ALA A 209 13.68 4.28 4.01
CA ALA A 209 13.69 3.62 5.31
C ALA A 209 13.39 4.61 6.45
N ALA A 210 13.98 5.81 6.40
CA ALA A 210 13.73 6.87 7.38
C ALA A 210 12.28 7.37 7.32
N GLU A 211 11.76 7.60 6.12
CA GLU A 211 10.37 8.03 5.91
C GLU A 211 9.37 7.00 6.44
N LEU A 212 9.60 5.70 6.15
CA LEU A 212 8.81 4.62 6.73
C LEU A 212 8.85 4.62 8.26
N THR A 213 10.04 4.79 8.83
CA THR A 213 10.25 4.79 10.29
C THR A 213 9.58 5.99 10.97
N GLN A 214 9.47 7.12 10.27
CA GLN A 214 8.87 8.34 10.79
C GLN A 214 7.34 8.38 10.61
N SER A 215 6.82 7.73 9.57
CA SER A 215 5.39 7.79 9.21
C SER A 215 4.52 6.76 9.94
N CYS A 216 5.12 5.80 10.64
CA CYS A 216 4.43 4.74 11.40
C CYS A 216 4.76 4.80 12.89
#